data_AF-A0A972SN17-F1
#
_entry.id   AF-A0A972SN17-F1
#
_cell.length_a   1.000
_cell.length_b   1.000
_cell.length_c   1.000
_cell.angle_alpha   90.00
_cell.angle_beta   90.00
_cell.angle_gamma   90.00
#
_symmetry.space_group_name_H-M   'P 1'
#
loop_
_entity.id
_entity.type
_entity.pdbx_description
1 polymer ?
#
loop_
_entity_poly.entity_id
_entity_poly.type
_entity_poly.pdbx_seq_one_letter_code
_entity_poly.pdbx_strand_id
1 'polypeptide(L)'
;MIRTTIAAKAAVDDPLRLAVIYRAGLGRHWNSLREGSIELAALNLKASAARLQQAVKISAFPSEILDLFKHTGIVNRTARELIRASNEQGLEQLKIRAATIDPAGKSRTQLCALLCGDEVAGSSYRAHSKERPLALDQRYRDGLRSGLWSSTREAAQVLGVDQARLVKASKIAGLPEEVKLLFPGQALTFAVGWQLIQLTKLRGSEAIRQVAIASRSTIQTMSQQELMNRFVGLEGNAVDVKVKRGTGGKLLLEFHCDADDPANETRLSMMAMWLRDVKPSAR
;
A
#
# COMPACT_ATOMS: atom_id res chain seq x y z
N MET A 1 -22.22 23.61 -7.76
CA MET A 1 -20.89 23.51 -7.14
C MET A 1 -20.20 22.15 -7.34
N ILE A 2 -20.85 21.00 -7.09
CA ILE A 2 -20.18 19.67 -7.10
C ILE A 2 -19.58 19.27 -8.46
N ARG A 3 -20.25 19.57 -9.59
CA ARG A 3 -19.73 19.26 -10.94
C ARG A 3 -18.44 20.03 -11.28
N THR A 4 -18.30 21.26 -10.81
CA THR A 4 -17.15 22.12 -11.07
C THR A 4 -15.89 21.61 -10.37
N THR A 5 -16.03 21.11 -9.14
CA THR A 5 -14.93 20.57 -8.32
C THR A 5 -14.40 19.24 -8.87
N ILE A 6 -15.26 18.39 -9.43
CA ILE A 6 -14.87 17.09 -10.02
C ILE A 6 -14.07 17.31 -11.32
N ALA A 7 -14.51 18.25 -12.17
CA ALA A 7 -13.81 18.60 -13.40
C ALA A 7 -12.41 19.20 -13.12
N ALA A 8 -12.32 20.08 -12.11
CA ALA A 8 -11.05 20.65 -11.67
C ALA A 8 -10.06 19.59 -11.17
N LYS A 9 -10.52 18.63 -10.36
CA LYS A 9 -9.68 17.53 -9.86
C LYS A 9 -9.22 16.60 -10.98
N ALA A 10 -10.11 16.23 -11.90
CA ALA A 10 -9.78 15.38 -13.04
C ALA A 10 -8.74 16.04 -13.98
N ALA A 11 -8.81 17.36 -14.15
CA ALA A 11 -7.84 18.12 -14.92
C ALA A 11 -6.44 18.17 -14.28
N VAL A 12 -6.36 18.17 -12.94
CA VAL A 12 -5.08 18.12 -12.22
C VAL A 12 -4.48 16.71 -12.24
N ASP A 13 -5.32 15.67 -12.22
CA ASP A 13 -4.88 14.27 -12.17
C ASP A 13 -4.40 13.71 -13.51
N ASP A 14 -4.84 14.29 -14.63
CA ASP A 14 -4.33 14.02 -15.98
C ASP A 14 -3.16 14.97 -16.31
N PRO A 15 -1.91 14.46 -16.39
CA PRO A 15 -0.74 15.28 -16.68
C PRO A 15 -0.77 15.95 -18.06
N LEU A 16 -1.42 15.34 -19.06
CA LEU A 16 -1.46 15.92 -20.41
C LEU A 16 -2.40 17.12 -20.43
N ARG A 17 -3.58 17.01 -19.79
CA ARG A 17 -4.49 18.14 -19.62
C ARG A 17 -3.87 19.25 -18.77
N LEU A 18 -3.18 18.90 -17.68
CA LEU A 18 -2.50 19.87 -16.84
C LEU A 18 -1.42 20.65 -17.63
N ALA A 19 -0.70 20.00 -18.55
CA ALA A 19 0.26 20.65 -19.42
C ALA A 19 -0.39 21.63 -20.40
N VAL A 20 -1.54 21.27 -20.97
CA VAL A 20 -2.33 22.15 -21.85
C VAL A 20 -2.78 23.40 -21.09
N ILE A 21 -3.33 23.23 -19.89
CA ILE A 21 -3.76 24.35 -19.04
C ILE A 21 -2.57 25.27 -18.72
N TYR A 22 -1.43 24.69 -18.33
CA TYR A 22 -0.23 25.46 -18.02
C TYR A 22 0.27 26.27 -19.23
N ARG A 23 0.35 25.65 -20.41
CA ARG A 23 0.81 26.32 -21.63
C ARG A 23 -0.15 27.42 -22.08
N ALA A 24 -1.46 27.25 -21.89
CA ALA A 24 -2.46 28.24 -22.28
C ALA A 24 -2.36 29.57 -21.50
N GLY A 25 -1.91 29.52 -20.24
CA GLY A 25 -1.69 30.73 -19.44
C GLY A 25 -0.26 31.27 -19.44
N LEU A 26 0.70 30.54 -20.01
CA LEU A 26 2.09 30.99 -20.08
C LEU A 26 2.23 32.21 -21.00
N GLY A 27 2.84 33.28 -20.50
CA GLY A 27 2.98 34.57 -21.19
C GLY A 27 1.73 35.44 -21.16
N ARG A 28 0.64 35.00 -20.50
CA ARG A 28 -0.61 35.78 -20.35
C ARG A 28 -0.96 36.00 -18.88
N HIS A 29 -0.99 34.91 -18.11
CA HIS A 29 -1.39 34.90 -16.71
C HIS A 29 -0.19 34.58 -15.78
N TRP A 30 0.84 33.93 -16.31
CA TRP A 30 2.08 33.64 -15.58
C TRP A 30 3.25 33.56 -16.55
N ASN A 31 4.46 33.84 -16.07
CA ASN A 31 5.70 33.75 -16.84
C ASN A 31 6.61 32.61 -16.39
N SER A 32 6.33 32.01 -15.23
CA SER A 32 7.12 30.92 -14.67
C SER A 32 6.26 29.75 -14.17
N LEU A 33 6.88 28.59 -13.97
CA LEU A 33 6.23 27.44 -13.33
C LEU A 33 5.75 27.74 -11.90
N ARG A 34 6.49 28.62 -11.20
CA ARG A 34 6.18 29.02 -9.82
C ARG A 34 4.96 29.92 -9.78
N GLU A 35 4.90 30.93 -10.64
CA GLU A 35 3.71 31.78 -10.79
C GLU A 35 2.50 30.97 -11.24
N GLY A 36 2.65 30.11 -12.26
CA GLY A 36 1.55 29.26 -12.72
C GLY A 36 1.01 28.34 -11.62
N SER A 37 1.87 27.86 -10.71
CA SER A 37 1.44 27.07 -9.56
C SER A 37 0.59 27.87 -8.56
N ILE A 38 0.95 29.14 -8.32
CA ILE A 38 0.24 30.04 -7.41
C ILE A 38 -1.12 30.43 -8.01
N GLU A 39 -1.13 30.84 -9.29
CA GLU A 39 -2.35 31.25 -10.00
C GLU A 39 -3.35 30.08 -10.14
N LEU A 40 -2.86 28.88 -10.49
CA LEU A 40 -3.72 27.69 -10.54
C LEU A 40 -4.27 27.33 -9.16
N ALA A 41 -3.49 27.51 -8.09
CA ALA A 41 -3.98 27.28 -6.73
C ALA A 41 -5.11 28.25 -6.34
N ALA A 42 -5.04 29.51 -6.78
CA ALA A 42 -6.12 30.50 -6.58
C ALA A 42 -7.42 30.08 -7.28
N LEU A 43 -7.33 29.33 -8.38
CA LEU A 43 -8.45 28.74 -9.11
C LEU A 43 -8.88 27.35 -8.58
N ASN A 44 -8.44 26.96 -7.38
CA ASN A 44 -8.65 25.63 -6.79
C ASN A 44 -8.04 24.45 -7.58
N LEU A 45 -7.13 24.71 -8.51
CA LEU A 45 -6.35 23.71 -9.25
C LEU A 45 -4.99 23.51 -8.56
N LYS A 46 -4.97 22.71 -7.49
CA LYS A 46 -3.77 22.50 -6.67
C LYS A 46 -2.69 21.67 -7.40
N ALA A 47 -1.87 22.33 -8.21
CA ALA A 47 -0.71 21.75 -8.88
C ALA A 47 0.57 22.49 -8.47
N SER A 48 1.54 21.78 -7.90
CA SER A 48 2.85 22.36 -7.56
C SER A 48 3.68 22.66 -8.81
N ALA A 49 4.64 23.58 -8.72
CA ALA A 49 5.57 23.88 -9.81
C ALA A 49 6.30 22.63 -10.35
N ALA A 50 6.69 21.70 -9.47
CA ALA A 50 7.28 20.42 -9.85
C ALA A 50 6.29 19.54 -10.64
N ARG A 51 5.01 19.53 -10.27
CA ARG A 51 3.96 18.80 -11.00
C ARG A 51 3.72 19.41 -12.38
N LEU A 52 3.71 20.74 -12.48
CA LEU A 52 3.61 21.44 -13.76
C LEU A 52 4.80 21.13 -14.67
N GLN A 53 6.01 21.13 -14.11
CA GLN A 53 7.21 20.76 -14.87
C GLN A 53 7.13 19.33 -15.40
N GLN A 54 6.67 18.38 -14.57
CA GLN A 54 6.46 16.99 -14.97
C GLN A 54 5.41 16.88 -16.08
N ALA A 55 4.27 17.57 -15.95
CA ALA A 55 3.23 17.63 -16.96
C ALA A 55 3.76 18.16 -18.31
N VAL A 56 4.50 19.27 -18.27
CA VAL A 56 5.12 19.85 -19.48
C VAL A 56 6.11 18.89 -20.11
N LYS A 57 6.96 18.22 -19.31
CA LYS A 57 7.92 17.23 -19.81
C LYS A 57 7.23 16.03 -20.46
N ILE A 58 6.25 15.41 -19.80
CA ILE A 58 5.58 14.22 -20.36
C ILE A 58 4.76 14.57 -21.61
N SER A 59 4.18 15.76 -21.69
CA SER A 59 3.46 16.22 -22.89
C SER A 59 4.35 16.51 -24.09
N ALA A 60 5.68 16.49 -23.91
CA ALA A 60 6.65 16.60 -25.00
C ALA A 60 7.15 15.23 -25.49
N PHE A 61 6.62 14.13 -24.94
CA PHE A 61 6.98 12.79 -25.38
C PHE A 61 6.44 12.52 -26.80
N PRO A 62 7.13 11.66 -27.57
CA PRO A 62 6.67 11.19 -28.88
C PRO A 62 5.26 10.60 -28.81
N SER A 63 4.45 10.85 -29.83
CA SER A 63 3.06 10.38 -29.90
C SER A 63 2.98 8.86 -29.83
N GLU A 64 3.96 8.15 -30.40
CA GLU A 64 4.05 6.69 -30.38
C GLU A 64 4.06 6.13 -28.94
N ILE A 65 4.66 6.86 -27.99
CA ILE A 65 4.66 6.48 -26.57
C ILE A 65 3.34 6.87 -25.92
N LEU A 66 2.82 8.08 -26.21
CA LEU A 66 1.60 8.58 -25.60
C LEU A 66 0.35 7.81 -26.05
N ASP A 67 0.32 7.36 -27.31
CA ASP A 67 -0.79 6.65 -27.92
C ASP A 67 -1.04 5.27 -27.29
N LEU A 68 0.01 4.62 -26.75
CA LEU A 68 -0.14 3.39 -25.96
C LEU A 68 -1.10 3.57 -24.79
N PHE A 69 -1.15 4.77 -24.21
CA PHE A 69 -1.98 5.08 -23.04
C PHE A 69 -3.30 5.75 -23.40
N LYS A 70 -3.64 5.90 -24.69
CA LYS A 70 -4.85 6.62 -25.14
C LYS A 70 -6.13 6.13 -24.50
N HIS A 71 -6.25 4.82 -24.29
CA HIS A 71 -7.43 4.20 -23.66
C HIS A 71 -7.34 4.13 -22.13
N THR A 72 -6.13 3.96 -21.58
CA THR A 72 -5.96 3.77 -20.12
C THR A 72 -5.71 5.07 -19.35
N GLY A 73 -5.46 6.17 -20.08
CA GLY A 73 -5.01 7.45 -19.56
C GLY A 73 -3.59 7.40 -19.01
N ILE A 74 -2.98 8.57 -18.79
CA ILE A 74 -1.73 8.75 -18.06
C ILE A 74 -2.06 9.41 -16.72
N VAL A 75 -1.47 8.90 -15.64
CA VAL A 75 -1.55 9.53 -14.31
C VAL A 75 -0.17 9.98 -13.87
N ASN A 76 -0.11 10.85 -12.86
CA ASN A 76 1.16 11.40 -12.37
C ASN A 76 2.22 10.34 -12.00
N ARG A 77 1.82 9.17 -11.48
CA ARG A 77 2.77 8.08 -11.24
C ARG A 77 3.41 7.58 -12.54
N THR A 78 2.60 7.28 -13.55
CA THR A 78 3.06 6.82 -14.86
C THR A 78 3.92 7.89 -15.55
N ALA A 79 3.53 9.16 -15.49
CA ALA A 79 4.34 10.26 -16.03
C ALA A 79 5.74 10.31 -15.39
N ARG A 80 5.86 10.12 -14.07
CA ARG A 80 7.15 10.07 -13.38
C ARG A 80 8.00 8.87 -13.81
N GLU A 81 7.39 7.69 -13.93
CA GLU A 81 8.07 6.47 -14.37
C GLU A 81 8.59 6.63 -15.81
N LEU A 82 7.79 7.19 -16.73
CA LEU A 82 8.19 7.47 -18.11
C LEU A 82 9.30 8.52 -18.23
N ILE A 83 9.20 9.63 -17.48
CA ILE A 83 10.26 10.65 -17.43
C ILE A 83 11.56 10.05 -16.91
N ARG A 84 11.48 9.23 -15.86
CA ARG A 84 12.64 8.55 -15.30
C ARG A 84 13.27 7.60 -16.33
N ALA A 85 12.47 6.74 -16.95
CA ALA A 85 12.96 5.80 -17.97
C ALA A 85 13.58 6.53 -19.17
N SER A 86 12.99 7.64 -19.61
CA SER A 86 13.57 8.49 -20.66
C SER A 86 14.92 9.08 -20.26
N ASN A 87 15.10 9.47 -19.00
CA ASN A 87 16.39 10.01 -18.53
C ASN A 87 17.46 8.91 -18.40
N GLU A 88 17.04 7.70 -18.01
CA GLU A 88 17.95 6.56 -17.79
C GLU A 88 18.35 5.85 -19.09
N GLN A 89 17.42 5.75 -20.05
CA GLN A 89 17.56 4.86 -21.21
C GLN A 89 17.52 5.61 -22.55
N GLY A 90 17.16 6.89 -22.52
CA GLY A 90 17.00 7.72 -23.71
C GLY A 90 15.63 7.53 -24.40
N LEU A 91 15.15 8.61 -25.01
CA LEU A 91 13.82 8.66 -25.62
C LEU A 91 13.69 7.74 -26.85
N GLU A 92 14.76 7.59 -27.63
CA GLU A 92 14.77 6.69 -28.80
C GLU A 92 14.61 5.22 -28.41
N GLN A 93 15.22 4.79 -27.31
CA GLN A 93 15.04 3.42 -26.82
C GLN A 93 13.59 3.15 -26.41
N LEU A 94 12.93 4.13 -25.78
CA LEU A 94 11.52 4.04 -25.44
C LEU A 94 10.64 4.00 -26.70
N LYS A 95 10.97 4.75 -27.76
CA LYS A 95 10.25 4.70 -29.05
C LYS A 95 10.37 3.33 -29.72
N ILE A 96 11.57 2.75 -29.75
CA ILE A 96 11.81 1.42 -30.32
C ILE A 96 10.93 0.38 -29.60
N ARG A 97 10.84 0.44 -28.26
CA ARG A 97 9.95 -0.46 -27.50
C ARG A 97 8.49 -0.13 -27.69
N ALA A 98 8.11 1.14 -27.79
CA ALA A 98 6.73 1.52 -28.04
C ALA A 98 6.20 0.87 -29.34
N ALA A 99 7.04 0.82 -30.38
CA ALA A 99 6.71 0.22 -31.67
C ALA A 99 6.45 -1.30 -31.60
N THR A 100 6.95 -2.00 -30.58
CA THR A 100 6.76 -3.46 -30.42
C THR A 100 5.64 -3.84 -29.45
N ILE A 101 5.05 -2.86 -28.76
CA ILE A 101 3.99 -3.11 -27.77
C ILE A 101 2.62 -3.03 -28.44
N ASP A 102 1.89 -4.14 -28.43
CA ASP A 102 0.44 -4.12 -28.69
C ASP A 102 -0.30 -3.63 -27.43
N PRO A 103 -1.04 -2.51 -27.46
CA PRO A 103 -1.74 -2.00 -26.28
C PRO A 103 -3.03 -2.78 -25.94
N ALA A 104 -3.55 -3.63 -26.83
CA ALA A 104 -4.81 -4.32 -26.63
C ALA A 104 -4.80 -5.20 -25.36
N GLY A 105 -5.83 -5.04 -24.53
CA GLY A 105 -6.02 -5.81 -23.30
C GLY A 105 -5.01 -5.53 -22.18
N LYS A 106 -4.05 -4.62 -22.37
CA LYS A 106 -3.01 -4.31 -21.37
C LYS A 106 -3.43 -3.14 -20.48
N SER A 107 -3.20 -3.30 -19.18
CA SER A 107 -3.37 -2.22 -18.21
C SER A 107 -2.26 -1.19 -18.29
N ARG A 108 -2.53 0.04 -17.85
CA ARG A 108 -1.53 1.13 -17.74
C ARG A 108 -0.22 0.69 -17.07
N THR A 109 -0.28 -0.12 -16.01
CA THR A 109 0.93 -0.61 -15.32
C THR A 109 1.73 -1.58 -16.19
N GLN A 110 1.06 -2.45 -16.95
CA GLN A 110 1.73 -3.38 -17.86
C GLN A 110 2.38 -2.63 -19.03
N LEU A 111 1.69 -1.66 -19.62
CA LEU A 111 2.24 -0.81 -20.67
C LEU A 111 3.48 -0.05 -20.20
N CYS A 112 3.42 0.53 -19.00
CA CYS A 112 4.56 1.24 -18.43
C CYS A 112 5.75 0.31 -18.17
N ALA A 113 5.54 -0.89 -17.62
CA ALA A 113 6.60 -1.86 -17.36
C ALA A 113 7.28 -2.30 -18.67
N LEU A 114 6.50 -2.67 -19.69
CA LEU A 114 7.00 -3.05 -21.01
C LEU A 114 7.83 -1.93 -21.65
N LEU A 115 7.37 -0.68 -21.53
CA LEU A 115 8.07 0.47 -22.09
C LEU A 115 9.38 0.78 -21.34
N CYS A 116 9.34 0.72 -20.01
CA CYS A 116 10.50 0.95 -19.15
C CYS A 116 11.53 -0.19 -19.20
N GLY A 117 11.24 -1.28 -19.89
CA GLY A 117 12.15 -2.44 -19.98
C GLY A 117 12.25 -3.21 -18.67
N ASP A 118 11.27 -3.01 -17.78
CA ASP A 118 11.08 -3.92 -16.67
C ASP A 118 10.54 -5.22 -17.28
N GLU A 119 11.30 -6.33 -17.16
CA GLU A 119 10.73 -7.67 -17.37
C GLU A 119 9.39 -7.70 -16.64
N VAL A 120 8.34 -8.24 -17.28
CA VAL A 120 6.91 -8.14 -16.90
C VAL A 120 6.66 -8.63 -15.46
N ALA A 121 7.11 -7.85 -14.49
CA ALA A 121 6.98 -8.12 -13.09
C ALA A 121 5.52 -7.88 -12.70
N GLY A 122 4.77 -7.12 -13.51
CA GLY A 122 3.33 -6.92 -13.35
C GLY A 122 2.49 -8.21 -13.43
N SER A 123 3.00 -9.29 -14.02
CA SER A 123 2.35 -10.62 -14.00
C SER A 123 2.66 -11.38 -12.71
N SER A 124 3.95 -11.45 -12.33
CA SER A 124 4.40 -12.19 -11.14
C SER A 124 3.95 -11.54 -9.83
N TYR A 125 3.94 -10.19 -9.73
CA TYR A 125 3.43 -9.48 -8.55
C TYR A 125 1.98 -9.86 -8.23
N ARG A 126 1.13 -10.08 -9.24
CA ARG A 126 -0.26 -10.54 -9.03
C ARG A 126 -0.34 -12.02 -8.71
N ALA A 127 0.47 -12.85 -9.38
CA ALA A 127 0.55 -14.29 -9.09
C ALA A 127 0.95 -14.55 -7.62
N HIS A 128 1.95 -13.83 -7.13
CA HIS A 128 2.43 -13.90 -5.75
C HIS A 128 1.64 -13.01 -4.77
N SER A 129 0.69 -12.20 -5.25
CA SER A 129 -0.19 -11.41 -4.36
C SER A 129 -1.13 -12.29 -3.52
N LYS A 130 -1.39 -13.52 -3.96
CA LYS A 130 -2.19 -14.53 -3.23
C LYS A 130 -1.35 -15.36 -2.26
N GLU A 131 -0.02 -15.27 -2.35
CA GLU A 131 0.88 -16.03 -1.50
C GLU A 131 0.76 -15.58 -0.05
N ARG A 132 0.67 -16.56 0.87
CA ARG A 132 0.48 -16.35 2.31
C ARG A 132 1.80 -15.93 2.95
N PRO A 133 1.77 -15.13 4.04
CA PRO A 133 2.98 -14.59 4.65
C PRO A 133 3.99 -15.66 5.10
N LEU A 134 3.54 -16.79 5.66
CA LEU A 134 4.45 -17.86 6.10
C LEU A 134 5.12 -18.57 4.92
N ALA A 135 4.38 -18.87 3.86
CA ALA A 135 4.93 -19.49 2.66
C ALA A 135 5.94 -18.56 1.95
N LEU A 136 5.62 -17.26 1.88
CA LEU A 136 6.51 -16.26 1.29
C LEU A 136 7.81 -16.11 2.10
N ASP A 137 7.73 -16.09 3.43
CA ASP A 137 8.92 -16.03 4.29
C ASP A 137 9.75 -17.32 4.21
N GLN A 138 9.10 -18.48 4.12
CA GLN A 138 9.82 -19.75 3.97
C GLN A 138 10.62 -19.78 2.66
N ARG A 139 9.99 -19.44 1.52
CA ARG A 139 10.71 -19.33 0.24
C ARG A 139 11.85 -18.32 0.32
N TYR A 140 11.63 -17.17 0.95
CA TYR A 140 12.65 -16.17 1.17
C TYR A 140 13.87 -16.74 1.91
N ARG A 141 13.66 -17.50 3.00
CA ARG A 141 14.72 -18.15 3.77
C ARG A 141 15.40 -19.29 3.02
N ASP A 142 14.64 -20.07 2.27
CA ASP A 142 15.18 -21.19 1.48
C ASP A 142 16.09 -20.66 0.36
N GLY A 143 15.72 -19.56 -0.30
CA GLY A 143 16.57 -18.91 -1.28
C GLY A 143 17.81 -18.24 -0.69
N LEU A 144 17.73 -17.72 0.54
CA LEU A 144 18.93 -17.27 1.27
C LEU A 144 19.88 -18.44 1.56
N ARG A 145 19.34 -19.59 2.00
CA ARG A 145 20.14 -20.79 2.33
C ARG A 145 20.78 -21.43 1.10
N SER A 146 20.08 -21.41 -0.03
CA SER A 146 20.54 -21.96 -1.31
C SER A 146 21.37 -20.98 -2.14
N GLY A 147 21.55 -19.74 -1.67
CA GLY A 147 22.36 -18.73 -2.36
C GLY A 147 21.69 -18.15 -3.61
N LEU A 148 20.38 -18.32 -3.78
CA LEU A 148 19.60 -17.72 -4.88
C LEU A 148 19.54 -16.20 -4.81
N TRP A 149 19.70 -15.65 -3.60
CA TRP A 149 19.84 -14.22 -3.35
C TRP A 149 20.60 -13.98 -2.05
N SER A 150 21.23 -12.82 -1.97
CA SER A 150 22.01 -12.36 -0.82
C SER A 150 21.31 -11.25 -0.01
N SER A 151 20.29 -10.62 -0.61
CA SER A 151 19.59 -9.49 0.00
C SER A 151 18.08 -9.54 -0.20
N THR A 152 17.32 -8.86 0.67
CA THR A 152 15.87 -8.74 0.53
C THR A 152 15.46 -8.02 -0.76
N ARG A 153 16.29 -7.10 -1.28
CA ARG A 153 16.01 -6.38 -2.54
C ARG A 153 16.14 -7.32 -3.74
N GLU A 154 17.19 -8.12 -3.74
CA GLU A 154 17.43 -9.13 -4.78
C GLU A 154 16.33 -10.20 -4.75
N ALA A 155 15.99 -10.70 -3.56
CA ALA A 155 14.88 -11.62 -3.38
C ALA A 155 13.55 -11.04 -3.88
N ALA A 156 13.26 -9.76 -3.60
CA ALA A 156 12.06 -9.07 -4.07
C ALA A 156 11.96 -9.06 -5.60
N GLN A 157 13.10 -8.79 -6.27
CA GLN A 157 13.19 -8.77 -7.71
C GLN A 157 13.00 -10.17 -8.31
N VAL A 158 13.71 -11.17 -7.80
CA VAL A 158 13.65 -12.56 -8.28
C VAL A 158 12.28 -13.18 -8.04
N LEU A 159 11.69 -12.95 -6.87
CA LEU A 159 10.35 -13.46 -6.51
C LEU A 159 9.22 -12.64 -7.12
N GLY A 160 9.50 -11.48 -7.73
CA GLY A 160 8.48 -10.57 -8.24
C GLY A 160 7.49 -10.13 -7.15
N VAL A 161 7.98 -9.76 -5.96
CA VAL A 161 7.17 -9.30 -4.83
C VAL A 161 7.74 -8.01 -4.25
N ASP A 162 6.88 -7.15 -3.70
CA ASP A 162 7.35 -5.87 -3.13
C ASP A 162 8.30 -6.17 -1.95
N GLN A 163 9.44 -5.49 -1.90
CA GLN A 163 10.40 -5.61 -0.79
C GLN A 163 9.71 -5.40 0.57
N ALA A 164 8.79 -4.44 0.67
CA ALA A 164 8.02 -4.19 1.89
C ALA A 164 7.12 -5.39 2.26
N ARG A 165 6.63 -6.13 1.26
CA ARG A 165 5.82 -7.34 1.45
C ARG A 165 6.67 -8.48 2.01
N LEU A 166 7.90 -8.67 1.52
CA LEU A 166 8.85 -9.63 2.09
C LEU A 166 9.20 -9.30 3.54
N VAL A 167 9.58 -8.05 3.81
CA VAL A 167 9.87 -7.60 5.18
C VAL A 167 8.67 -7.82 6.11
N LYS A 168 7.45 -7.59 5.61
CA LYS A 168 6.22 -7.83 6.37
C LYS A 168 5.99 -9.33 6.62
N ALA A 169 6.25 -10.18 5.63
CA ALA A 169 6.14 -11.64 5.76
C ALA A 169 7.10 -12.16 6.85
N SER A 170 8.37 -11.73 6.83
CA SER A 170 9.34 -12.13 7.85
C SER A 170 8.98 -11.68 9.25
N LYS A 171 8.40 -10.48 9.40
CA LYS A 171 7.88 -10.02 10.71
C LYS A 171 6.70 -10.88 11.20
N ILE A 172 5.82 -11.32 10.30
CA ILE A 172 4.69 -12.19 10.66
C ILE A 172 5.21 -13.58 11.05
N ALA A 173 6.20 -14.11 10.33
CA ALA A 173 6.83 -15.38 10.67
C ALA A 173 7.57 -15.37 12.00
N GLY A 174 8.02 -14.19 12.45
CA GLY A 174 8.62 -13.96 13.76
C GLY A 174 7.64 -13.83 14.93
N LEU A 175 6.32 -13.94 14.69
CA LEU A 175 5.35 -14.07 15.79
C LEU A 175 5.61 -15.37 16.59
N PRO A 176 5.25 -15.42 17.89
CA PRO A 176 5.36 -16.64 18.69
C PRO A 176 4.68 -17.82 18.01
N GLU A 177 5.28 -19.01 18.12
CA GLU A 177 4.79 -20.20 17.43
C GLU A 177 3.37 -20.56 17.85
N GLU A 178 3.08 -20.40 19.14
CA GLU A 178 1.76 -20.64 19.72
C GLU A 178 0.69 -19.74 19.08
N VAL A 179 1.03 -18.51 18.71
CA VAL A 179 0.12 -17.59 18.03
C VAL A 179 -0.12 -18.06 16.59
N LYS A 180 0.94 -18.43 15.86
CA LYS A 180 0.82 -18.88 14.47
C LYS A 180 -0.01 -20.16 14.36
N LEU A 181 0.16 -21.09 15.30
CA LEU A 181 -0.60 -22.34 15.36
C LEU A 181 -2.11 -22.12 15.54
N LEU A 182 -2.52 -20.97 16.07
CA LEU A 182 -3.93 -20.64 16.20
C LEU A 182 -4.60 -20.21 14.90
N PHE A 183 -3.83 -20.02 13.83
CA PHE A 183 -4.36 -19.64 12.51
C PHE A 183 -3.93 -20.68 11.47
N PRO A 184 -4.47 -21.91 11.54
CA PRO A 184 -4.03 -23.00 10.68
C PRO A 184 -4.29 -22.73 9.19
N GLY A 185 -3.41 -23.28 8.36
CA GLY A 185 -3.52 -23.27 6.90
C GLY A 185 -3.52 -21.85 6.32
N GLN A 186 -4.64 -21.46 5.70
CA GLN A 186 -4.76 -20.19 4.99
C GLN A 186 -5.30 -19.03 5.83
N ALA A 187 -5.63 -19.24 7.11
CA ALA A 187 -6.25 -18.22 7.96
C ALA A 187 -5.29 -17.05 8.28
N LEU A 188 -3.98 -17.32 8.39
CA LEU A 188 -3.00 -16.27 8.68
C LEU A 188 -2.69 -15.43 7.43
N THR A 189 -3.47 -14.36 7.24
CA THR A 189 -3.28 -13.41 6.13
C THR A 189 -2.30 -12.28 6.50
N PHE A 190 -1.87 -11.49 5.52
CA PHE A 190 -1.07 -10.28 5.77
C PHE A 190 -1.80 -9.22 6.60
N ALA A 191 -3.14 -9.19 6.58
CA ALA A 191 -3.92 -8.27 7.38
C ALA A 191 -3.94 -8.73 8.84
N VAL A 192 -4.31 -9.99 9.06
CA VAL A 192 -4.37 -10.63 10.39
C VAL A 192 -3.00 -10.64 11.05
N GLY A 193 -1.97 -11.11 10.34
CA GLY A 193 -0.61 -11.12 10.87
C GLY A 193 -0.10 -9.72 11.24
N TRP A 194 -0.54 -8.68 10.53
CA TRP A 194 -0.17 -7.30 10.88
C TRP A 194 -0.87 -6.79 12.13
N GLN A 195 -2.14 -7.13 12.31
CA GLN A 195 -2.88 -6.83 13.53
C GLN A 195 -2.22 -7.52 14.74
N LEU A 196 -1.87 -8.80 14.61
CA LEU A 196 -1.14 -9.55 15.63
C LEU A 196 0.19 -8.88 15.97
N ILE A 197 0.99 -8.48 14.98
CA ILE A 197 2.23 -7.73 15.23
C ILE A 197 1.98 -6.44 16.02
N GLN A 198 0.92 -5.69 15.70
CA GLN A 198 0.61 -4.47 16.46
C GLN A 198 0.19 -4.81 17.91
N LEU A 199 -0.57 -5.89 18.11
CA LEU A 199 -0.96 -6.35 19.44
C LEU A 199 0.25 -6.83 20.25
N THR A 200 1.20 -7.54 19.64
CA THR A 200 2.47 -7.91 20.26
C THR A 200 3.26 -6.68 20.70
N LYS A 201 3.23 -5.58 19.93
CA LYS A 201 3.86 -4.30 20.33
C LYS A 201 3.15 -3.62 21.49
N LEU A 202 1.83 -3.77 21.60
CA LEU A 202 1.02 -3.15 22.66
C LEU A 202 1.14 -3.91 23.98
N ARG A 203 0.99 -5.24 23.93
CA ARG A 203 0.87 -6.10 25.11
C ARG A 203 2.17 -6.79 25.50
N GLY A 204 3.16 -6.79 24.61
CA GLY A 204 4.38 -7.58 24.75
C GLY A 204 4.24 -9.00 24.19
N SER A 205 5.36 -9.58 23.81
CA SER A 205 5.40 -10.92 23.19
C SER A 205 4.92 -12.02 24.12
N GLU A 206 5.29 -11.96 25.40
CA GLU A 206 4.92 -13.00 26.37
C GLU A 206 3.42 -12.99 26.70
N ALA A 207 2.82 -11.80 26.88
CA ALA A 207 1.39 -11.70 27.14
C ALA A 207 0.55 -12.27 25.98
N ILE A 208 0.94 -11.97 24.74
CA ILE A 208 0.28 -12.53 23.55
C ILE A 208 0.49 -14.06 23.47
N ARG A 209 1.68 -14.55 23.82
CA ARG A 209 1.96 -15.99 23.86
C ARG A 209 1.09 -16.72 24.90
N GLN A 210 0.93 -16.17 26.10
CA GLN A 210 0.08 -16.76 27.14
C GLN A 210 -1.39 -16.82 26.72
N VAL A 211 -1.92 -15.74 26.11
CA VAL A 211 -3.28 -15.75 25.54
C VAL A 211 -3.40 -16.83 24.46
N ALA A 212 -2.38 -17.01 23.64
CA ALA A 212 -2.39 -18.04 22.61
C ALA A 212 -2.43 -19.46 23.20
N ILE A 213 -1.64 -19.72 24.24
CA ILE A 213 -1.62 -21.01 24.96
C ILE A 213 -2.99 -21.30 25.56
N ALA A 214 -3.59 -20.33 26.26
CA ALA A 214 -4.92 -20.47 26.86
C ALA A 214 -6.02 -20.72 25.82
N SER A 215 -5.85 -20.21 24.60
CA SER A 215 -6.83 -20.34 23.52
C SER A 215 -6.74 -21.67 22.75
N ARG A 216 -5.68 -22.48 22.97
CA ARG A 216 -5.47 -23.74 22.21
C ARG A 216 -6.61 -24.74 22.36
N SER A 217 -7.24 -24.83 23.53
CA SER A 217 -8.31 -25.79 23.80
C SER A 217 -9.67 -25.38 23.20
N THR A 218 -9.83 -24.12 22.80
CA THR A 218 -11.11 -23.55 22.33
C THR A 218 -11.07 -23.14 20.85
N ILE A 219 -9.96 -23.38 20.16
CA ILE A 219 -9.77 -22.94 18.77
C ILE A 219 -10.79 -23.52 17.78
N GLN A 220 -11.26 -24.74 17.97
CA GLN A 220 -12.19 -25.38 17.03
C GLN A 220 -13.57 -24.72 17.00
N THR A 221 -13.92 -23.97 18.05
CA THR A 221 -15.23 -23.33 18.20
C THR A 221 -15.19 -21.82 17.99
N MET A 222 -14.00 -21.21 17.85
CA MET A 222 -13.85 -19.76 17.76
C MET A 222 -13.59 -19.30 16.32
N SER A 223 -14.36 -18.31 15.89
CA SER A 223 -14.09 -17.54 14.68
C SER A 223 -12.80 -16.73 14.82
N GLN A 224 -12.25 -16.33 13.68
CA GLN A 224 -11.05 -15.48 13.63
C GLN A 224 -11.26 -14.16 14.40
N GLN A 225 -12.47 -13.60 14.38
CA GLN A 225 -12.78 -12.36 15.06
C GLN A 225 -12.81 -12.54 16.58
N GLU A 226 -13.43 -13.62 17.07
CA GLU A 226 -13.46 -13.93 18.50
C GLU A 226 -12.05 -14.16 19.06
N LEU A 227 -11.20 -14.81 18.27
CA LEU A 227 -9.79 -14.98 18.62
C LEU A 227 -9.03 -13.64 18.65
N MET A 228 -9.30 -12.74 17.70
CA MET A 228 -8.73 -11.39 17.72
C MET A 228 -9.21 -10.58 18.93
N ASN A 229 -10.50 -10.63 19.25
CA ASN A 229 -11.07 -9.97 20.43
C ASN A 229 -10.41 -10.50 21.71
N ARG A 230 -10.14 -11.80 21.78
CA ARG A 230 -9.38 -12.43 22.87
C ARG A 230 -7.96 -11.88 23.00
N PHE A 231 -7.24 -11.71 21.89
CA PHE A 231 -5.92 -11.08 21.89
C PHE A 231 -5.95 -9.59 22.28
N VAL A 232 -7.06 -8.90 22.06
CA VAL A 232 -7.28 -7.52 22.57
C VAL A 232 -7.65 -7.52 24.05
N GLY A 233 -8.19 -8.62 24.58
CA GLY A 233 -8.71 -8.74 25.95
C GLY A 233 -10.22 -8.50 26.06
N LEU A 234 -10.97 -8.62 24.96
CA LEU A 234 -12.41 -8.35 24.86
C LEU A 234 -13.25 -9.64 24.81
N GLU A 235 -12.82 -10.69 25.51
CA GLU A 235 -13.57 -11.95 25.56
C GLU A 235 -15.03 -11.69 25.98
N GLY A 236 -15.99 -12.21 25.22
CA GLY A 236 -17.43 -12.06 25.48
C GLY A 236 -18.08 -10.76 25.00
N ASN A 237 -17.33 -9.83 24.39
CA ASN A 237 -17.88 -8.59 23.84
C ASN A 237 -18.00 -8.67 22.31
N ALA A 238 -19.21 -8.51 21.79
CA ALA A 238 -19.52 -8.48 20.35
C ALA A 238 -19.09 -7.14 19.71
N VAL A 239 -17.80 -6.81 19.79
CA VAL A 239 -17.24 -5.58 19.21
C VAL A 239 -16.26 -5.97 18.11
N ASP A 240 -16.40 -5.39 16.91
CA ASP A 240 -15.39 -5.55 15.86
C ASP A 240 -14.23 -4.58 16.09
N VAL A 241 -13.02 -5.10 16.26
CA VAL A 241 -11.83 -4.30 16.57
C VAL A 241 -10.84 -4.29 15.42
N LYS A 242 -10.47 -3.08 14.99
CA LYS A 242 -9.39 -2.87 14.02
C LYS A 242 -8.23 -2.13 14.67
N VAL A 243 -7.06 -2.75 14.63
CA VAL A 243 -5.80 -2.12 15.06
C VAL A 243 -5.08 -1.53 13.84
N LYS A 244 -4.82 -0.22 13.89
CA LYS A 244 -4.14 0.55 12.85
C LYS A 244 -2.93 1.29 13.41
N ARG A 245 -2.06 1.72 12.50
CA ARG A 245 -0.95 2.63 12.83
C ARG A 245 -1.47 4.07 12.80
N GLY A 246 -1.34 4.77 13.91
CA GLY A 246 -1.59 6.20 14.02
C GLY A 246 -0.36 7.04 13.64
N THR A 247 -0.53 8.35 13.60
CA THR A 247 0.55 9.32 13.38
C THR A 247 1.54 9.33 14.55
N GLY A 248 2.83 9.59 14.26
CA GLY A 248 3.87 9.68 15.28
C GLY A 248 4.23 8.35 15.94
N GLY A 249 4.02 7.21 15.27
CA GLY A 249 4.33 5.89 15.83
C GLY A 249 3.31 5.38 16.85
N LYS A 250 2.23 6.13 17.07
CA LYS A 250 1.11 5.71 17.92
C LYS A 250 0.32 4.58 17.27
N LEU A 251 -0.38 3.79 18.08
CA LEU A 251 -1.31 2.77 17.61
C LEU A 251 -2.74 3.27 17.84
N LEU A 252 -3.62 2.97 16.91
CA LEU A 252 -5.01 3.41 16.92
C LEU A 252 -5.89 2.15 16.91
N LEU A 253 -6.72 2.01 17.93
CA LEU A 253 -7.74 0.96 18.01
C LEU A 253 -9.08 1.57 17.62
N GLU A 254 -9.67 1.05 16.55
CA GLU A 254 -11.04 1.38 16.14
C GLU A 254 -11.96 0.28 16.65
N PHE A 255 -12.98 0.68 17.40
CA PHE A 255 -14.02 -0.19 17.93
C PHE A 255 -15.30 0.09 17.15
N HIS A 256 -15.83 -0.94 16.51
CA HIS A 256 -17.11 -0.88 15.83
C HIS A 256 -18.15 -1.55 16.75
N CYS A 257 -19.03 -0.72 17.30
CA CYS A 257 -20.14 -1.13 18.14
C CYS A 257 -21.47 -0.83 17.43
N ASP A 258 -22.51 -1.60 17.73
CA ASP A 258 -23.86 -1.34 17.23
C ASP A 258 -24.42 -0.08 17.88
N ALA A 259 -24.88 0.89 17.09
CA ALA A 259 -25.23 2.23 17.57
C ALA A 259 -26.29 2.23 18.71
N ASP A 260 -27.16 1.23 18.73
CA ASP A 260 -28.29 1.15 19.65
C ASP A 260 -28.05 0.25 20.87
N ASP A 261 -26.84 -0.30 21.05
CA ASP A 261 -26.54 -1.13 22.21
C ASP A 261 -26.25 -0.25 23.45
N PRO A 262 -27.12 -0.27 24.48
CA PRO A 262 -26.97 0.56 25.68
C PRO A 262 -25.74 0.18 26.50
N ALA A 263 -25.15 -1.00 26.30
CA ALA A 263 -23.93 -1.42 26.99
C ALA A 263 -22.64 -0.84 26.38
N ASN A 264 -22.71 -0.11 25.26
CA ASN A 264 -21.53 0.39 24.57
C ASN A 264 -20.68 1.35 25.40
N GLU A 265 -21.31 2.25 26.15
CA GLU A 265 -20.59 3.23 26.97
C GLU A 265 -19.81 2.56 28.10
N THR A 266 -20.43 1.56 28.74
CA THR A 266 -19.79 0.72 29.76
C THR A 266 -18.65 -0.11 29.16
N ARG A 267 -18.85 -0.71 27.97
CA ARG A 267 -17.80 -1.46 27.27
C ARG A 267 -16.62 -0.57 26.92
N LEU A 268 -16.84 0.58 26.30
CA LEU A 268 -15.78 1.53 25.96
C LEU A 268 -15.01 2.01 27.20
N SER A 269 -15.70 2.20 28.33
CA SER A 269 -15.09 2.58 29.60
C SER A 269 -14.22 1.47 30.20
N MET A 270 -14.70 0.23 30.22
CA MET A 270 -13.91 -0.94 30.64
C MET A 270 -12.68 -1.14 29.74
N MET A 271 -12.84 -0.90 28.44
CA MET A 271 -11.76 -1.03 27.44
C MET A 271 -10.68 0.03 27.63
N ALA A 272 -11.06 1.27 27.95
CA ALA A 272 -10.12 2.33 28.30
C ALA A 272 -9.36 2.01 29.60
N MET A 273 -10.00 1.34 30.56
CA MET A 273 -9.33 0.87 31.79
C MET A 273 -8.34 -0.26 31.51
N TRP A 274 -8.72 -1.30 30.77
CA TRP A 274 -7.83 -2.44 30.47
C TRP A 274 -6.60 -2.07 29.65
N LEU A 275 -6.72 -1.09 28.74
CA LEU A 275 -5.57 -0.56 28.01
C LEU A 275 -4.60 0.23 28.90
N ARG A 276 -5.06 0.75 30.06
CA ARG A 276 -4.20 1.45 31.04
C ARG A 276 -3.49 0.49 32.00
N ASP A 277 -4.07 -0.67 32.28
CA ASP A 277 -3.53 -1.66 33.22
C ASP A 277 -2.41 -2.55 32.64
N VAL A 278 -2.06 -2.38 31.36
CA VAL A 278 -0.86 -3.00 30.79
C VAL A 278 0.37 -2.28 31.36
N LYS A 279 0.88 -2.76 32.51
CA LYS A 279 2.17 -2.32 33.03
C LYS A 279 3.24 -2.57 31.95
N PRO A 280 4.07 -1.57 31.61
CA PRO A 280 5.21 -1.82 30.74
C PRO A 280 6.11 -2.85 31.44
N SER A 281 6.42 -3.96 30.78
CA SER A 281 7.45 -4.86 31.30
C SER A 281 8.74 -4.06 31.42
N ALA A 282 9.31 -4.02 32.63
CA ALA A 282 10.63 -3.47 32.86
C ALA A 282 11.63 -4.12 31.89
N ARG A 283 12.54 -3.28 31.40
CA ARG A 283 13.54 -3.54 30.35
C ARG A 283 14.34 -4.81 30.57
#